data_AF-A0A2V7W3A2-F1
#
_entry.id   AF-A0A2V7W3A2-F1
#
_cell.length_a   1.000
_cell.length_b   1.000
_cell.length_c   1.000
_cell.angle_alpha   90.00
_cell.angle_beta   90.00
_cell.angle_gamma   90.00
#
_symmetry.space_group_name_H-M   'P 1'
#
loop_
_entity.id
_entity.type
_entity.pdbx_description
1 polymer ?
#
loop_
_entity_poly.entity_id
_entity_poly.type
_entity_poly.pdbx_seq_one_letter_code
_entity_poly.pdbx_strand_id
1 'polypeptide(L)'
;MLTCVAHGSMLDSMSKMVQVRNMPEHIHRKLKERAARAGMSLSDYILMELRKSAEVPTLEEMKARLAKLPPVKTGTSTVHIIREERNNRDREIERRIRGRR
;
A
#
# COMPACT_ATOMS: atom_id res chain seq x y z
N MET A 1 14.85 37.27 -19.48
CA MET A 1 15.22 36.69 -18.16
C MET A 1 14.43 35.39 -17.98
N LEU A 2 14.87 34.31 -18.63
CA LEU A 2 14.26 32.98 -18.52
C LEU A 2 14.72 32.34 -17.21
N THR A 3 13.86 32.27 -16.20
CA THR A 3 14.08 31.38 -15.06
C THR A 3 13.69 29.96 -15.48
N CYS A 4 14.71 29.15 -15.76
CA CYS A 4 14.59 27.77 -16.21
C CYS A 4 13.87 26.90 -15.15
N VAL A 5 12.86 26.13 -15.58
CA VAL A 5 12.10 25.14 -14.76
C VAL A 5 13.01 24.06 -14.15
N ALA A 6 14.25 23.95 -14.62
CA ALA A 6 15.26 23.03 -14.10
C ALA A 6 15.80 23.37 -12.69
N HIS A 7 15.55 24.57 -12.15
CA HIS A 7 15.96 24.89 -10.77
C HIS A 7 15.00 24.35 -9.70
N GLY A 8 13.80 23.88 -10.06
CA GLY A 8 12.81 23.36 -9.11
C GLY A 8 13.04 21.91 -8.66
N SER A 9 13.84 21.12 -9.39
CA SER A 9 13.99 19.68 -9.19
C SER A 9 15.26 19.26 -8.45
N MET A 10 16.24 20.15 -8.29
CA MET A 10 17.55 19.79 -7.69
C MET A 10 17.52 19.78 -6.15
N LEU A 11 16.63 20.54 -5.51
CA LEU A 11 16.53 20.61 -4.04
C LEU A 11 15.84 19.39 -3.40
N ASP A 12 15.22 18.52 -4.20
CA ASP A 12 14.55 17.30 -3.74
C ASP A 12 15.49 16.09 -3.58
N SER A 13 16.78 16.20 -3.95
CA SER A 13 17.76 15.11 -3.84
C SER A 13 18.70 15.18 -2.61
N MET A 14 18.46 16.11 -1.68
CA MET A 14 19.14 16.07 -0.38
C MET A 14 18.54 14.93 0.45
N SER A 15 19.36 13.94 0.80
CA SER A 15 18.96 12.86 1.71
C SER A 15 18.44 13.46 3.03
N LYS A 16 17.12 13.35 3.26
CA LYS A 16 16.50 13.86 4.49
C LYS A 16 16.72 12.83 5.59
N MET A 17 17.47 13.21 6.62
CA MET A 17 17.70 12.37 7.79
C MET A 17 16.52 12.47 8.77
N VAL A 18 15.98 11.32 9.18
CA VAL A 18 14.96 11.22 10.21
C VAL A 18 15.55 10.55 11.44
N GLN A 19 15.51 11.23 12.60
CA GLN A 19 15.89 10.66 13.89
C GLN A 19 14.65 10.32 14.70
N VAL A 20 14.46 9.05 15.03
CA VAL A 20 13.34 8.60 15.89
C VAL A 20 13.78 8.68 17.36
N ARG A 21 13.10 9.53 18.14
CA ARG A 21 13.35 9.70 19.59
C ARG A 21 12.39 8.87 20.42
N ASN A 22 12.78 8.57 21.66
CA ASN A 22 11.96 7.86 22.66
C ASN A 22 11.47 6.48 22.19
N MET A 23 12.30 5.74 21.44
CA MET A 23 11.97 4.37 21.04
C MET A 23 12.06 3.44 22.26
N PRO A 24 10.99 2.72 22.62
CA PRO A 24 11.07 1.73 23.68
C PRO A 24 12.09 0.64 23.35
N GLU A 25 12.90 0.22 24.32
CA GLU A 25 14.01 -0.72 24.11
C GLU A 25 13.57 -2.04 23.45
N HIS A 26 12.39 -2.54 23.81
CA HIS A 26 11.84 -3.76 23.23
C HIS A 26 11.57 -3.65 21.73
N ILE A 27 11.19 -2.45 21.23
CA ILE A 27 10.98 -2.19 19.80
C ILE A 27 12.34 -2.13 19.10
N HIS A 28 13.29 -1.39 19.67
CA HIS A 28 14.63 -1.25 19.11
C HIS A 28 15.31 -2.62 18.92
N ARG A 29 15.29 -3.45 19.97
CA ARG A 29 15.84 -4.81 19.90
C ARG A 29 15.18 -5.66 18.83
N LYS A 30 13.85 -5.65 18.76
CA LYS A 30 13.09 -6.44 17.77
C LYS A 30 13.38 -6.01 16.34
N LEU A 31 13.53 -4.71 16.09
CA LEU A 31 13.91 -4.18 14.78
C LEU A 31 15.34 -4.55 14.42
N LYS A 32 16.27 -4.50 15.38
CA LYS A 32 17.66 -4.92 15.18
C LYS A 32 17.78 -6.40 14.81
N GLU A 33 17.05 -7.28 15.51
CA GLU A 33 16.99 -8.71 15.20
C GLU A 33 16.39 -8.99 13.80
N ARG A 34 15.39 -8.21 13.37
CA ARG A 34 14.82 -8.30 12.01
C ARG A 34 15.81 -7.81 10.94
N ALA A 35 16.48 -6.70 11.19
CA ALA A 35 17.50 -6.15 10.29
C ALA A 35 18.65 -7.15 10.09
N ALA A 36 19.15 -7.74 11.18
CA ALA A 36 20.19 -8.77 11.13
C ALA A 36 19.75 -10.00 10.31
N ARG A 37 18.50 -10.48 10.49
CA ARG A 37 17.95 -11.59 9.68
C ARG A 37 17.81 -11.24 8.20
N ALA A 38 17.56 -9.97 7.88
CA ALA A 38 17.48 -9.49 6.50
C ALA A 38 18.86 -9.16 5.89
N GLY A 39 19.96 -9.27 6.65
CA GLY A 39 21.30 -8.88 6.21
C GLY A 39 21.44 -7.37 6.00
N MET A 40 20.62 -6.56 6.66
CA MET A 40 20.56 -5.11 6.49
C MET A 40 21.06 -4.38 7.75
N SER A 41 21.58 -3.16 7.57
CA SER A 41 21.75 -2.25 8.71
C SER A 41 20.38 -1.90 9.31
N LEU A 42 20.34 -1.52 10.59
CA LEU A 42 19.09 -1.12 11.24
C LEU A 42 18.45 0.09 10.53
N SER A 43 19.27 1.06 10.11
CA SER A 43 18.82 2.26 9.40
C SER A 43 18.20 1.92 8.05
N ASP A 44 18.84 1.04 7.27
CA ASP A 44 18.32 0.61 5.96
C ASP A 44 17.03 -0.19 6.11
N TYR A 45 16.95 -1.06 7.13
CA TYR A 45 15.76 -1.82 7.43
C TYR A 45 14.57 -0.91 7.80
N ILE A 46 14.80 0.10 8.64
CA ILE A 46 13.77 1.08 9.01
C ILE A 46 13.34 1.90 7.79
N LEU A 47 14.30 2.37 6.98
CA LEU A 47 14.00 3.13 5.77
C LEU A 47 13.16 2.32 4.78
N MET A 48 13.47 1.04 4.60
CA MET A 48 12.67 0.14 3.76
C MET A 48 11.23 0.04 4.27
N GLU A 49 11.02 -0.14 5.57
CA GLU A 49 9.66 -0.23 6.14
C GLU A 49 8.90 1.10 6.03
N LEU A 50 9.56 2.24 6.25
CA LEU A 50 8.96 3.56 6.03
C LEU A 50 8.58 3.77 4.56
N ARG A 51 9.43 3.33 3.62
CA ARG A 51 9.14 3.41 2.19
C ARG A 51 7.91 2.59 1.82
N LYS A 52 7.81 1.34 2.30
CA LYS A 52 6.61 0.50 2.09
C LYS A 52 5.35 1.19 2.61
N SER A 53 5.45 1.83 3.78
CA SER A 53 4.33 2.57 4.36
C SER A 53 3.95 3.81 3.56
N ALA A 54 4.91 4.47 2.89
CA ALA A 54 4.67 5.68 2.11
C ALA A 54 4.21 5.38 0.67
N GLU A 55 4.57 4.22 0.11
CA GLU A 55 4.17 3.82 -1.23
C GLU A 55 2.68 3.45 -1.33
N VAL A 56 2.07 2.99 -0.24
CA VAL A 56 0.65 2.65 -0.20
C VAL A 56 -0.16 3.89 0.20
N PRO A 57 -0.99 4.45 -0.70
CA PRO A 57 -1.82 5.60 -0.38
C PRO A 57 -2.85 5.24 0.69
N THR A 58 -3.10 6.18 1.58
CA THR A 58 -4.19 6.07 2.56
C THR A 58 -5.54 6.03 1.87
N LEU A 59 -6.58 5.56 2.59
CA LEU A 59 -7.95 5.55 2.06
C LEU A 59 -8.44 6.94 1.66
N GLU A 60 -8.08 7.97 2.41
CA GLU A 60 -8.47 9.35 2.12
C GLU A 60 -7.78 9.90 0.88
N GLU A 61 -6.47 9.64 0.72
CA GLU A 61 -5.73 9.99 -0.51
C GLU A 61 -6.29 9.23 -1.72
N MET A 62 -6.62 7.95 -1.54
CA MET A 62 -7.26 7.15 -2.57
C MET A 62 -8.62 7.70 -2.98
N LYS A 63 -9.48 8.07 -2.03
CA LYS A 63 -10.78 8.71 -2.30
C LYS A 63 -10.60 10.03 -3.04
N ALA A 64 -9.69 10.89 -2.57
CA ALA A 64 -9.39 12.16 -3.20
C ALA A 64 -8.88 11.98 -4.65
N ARG A 65 -8.09 10.93 -4.90
CA ARG A 65 -7.63 10.57 -6.24
C ARG A 65 -8.78 10.09 -7.12
N LEU A 66 -9.64 9.20 -6.61
CA LEU A 66 -10.80 8.67 -7.35
C LEU A 66 -11.81 9.77 -7.70
N ALA A 67 -12.04 10.72 -6.78
CA ALA A 67 -12.96 11.84 -7.01
C ALA A 67 -12.53 12.77 -8.15
N LYS A 68 -11.23 12.79 -8.49
CA LYS A 68 -10.69 13.58 -9.61
C LYS A 68 -10.80 12.86 -10.96
N LEU A 69 -11.06 11.56 -10.97
CA LEU A 69 -11.14 10.78 -12.21
C LEU A 69 -12.52 10.91 -12.86
N PRO A 70 -12.61 10.95 -14.20
CA PRO A 70 -13.89 10.93 -14.88
C PRO A 70 -14.64 9.62 -14.57
N PRO A 71 -15.96 9.67 -14.36
CA PRO A 71 -16.75 8.46 -14.14
C PRO A 71 -16.66 7.51 -15.34
N VAL A 72 -16.36 6.24 -15.07
CA VAL A 72 -16.37 5.19 -16.10
C VAL A 72 -17.80 4.68 -16.25
N LYS A 73 -18.38 4.84 -17.45
CA LYS A 73 -19.68 4.25 -17.79
C LYS A 73 -19.48 2.81 -18.23
N THR A 74 -20.05 1.86 -17.51
CA THR A 74 -20.08 0.45 -17.90
C THR A 74 -21.46 0.09 -18.45
N GLY A 75 -21.50 -0.78 -19.47
CA GLY A 75 -22.77 -1.25 -20.06
C GLY A 75 -23.59 -2.15 -19.14
N THR A 76 -22.94 -2.75 -18.14
CA THR A 76 -23.56 -3.63 -17.15
C THR A 76 -23.17 -3.19 -15.74
N SER A 77 -24.10 -3.32 -14.79
CA SER A 77 -23.83 -3.05 -13.38
C SER A 77 -22.83 -4.06 -12.81
N THR A 78 -21.68 -3.57 -12.37
CA THR A 78 -20.66 -4.39 -11.69
C THR A 78 -21.22 -5.09 -10.44
N VAL A 79 -22.15 -4.43 -9.73
CA VAL A 79 -22.80 -5.00 -8.54
C VAL A 79 -23.63 -6.24 -8.91
N HIS A 80 -24.31 -6.21 -10.06
CA HIS A 80 -25.07 -7.36 -10.56
C HIS A 80 -24.14 -8.54 -10.87
N ILE A 81 -23.06 -8.29 -11.62
CA ILE A 81 -22.07 -9.32 -12.00
C ILE A 81 -21.48 -9.97 -10.75
N ILE A 82 -21.00 -9.17 -9.78
CA ILE A 82 -20.41 -9.71 -8.55
C ILE A 82 -21.41 -10.56 -7.75
N ARG A 83 -22.68 -10.13 -7.67
CA ARG A 83 -23.72 -10.89 -6.98
C ARG A 83 -24.00 -12.21 -7.67
N GLU A 84 -24.11 -12.20 -8.98
CA GLU A 84 -24.35 -13.41 -9.78
C GLU A 84 -23.22 -14.43 -9.58
N GLU A 85 -21.96 -13.99 -9.69
CA GLU A 85 -20.79 -14.84 -9.48
C GLU A 85 -20.72 -15.41 -8.06
N ARG A 86 -21.04 -14.60 -7.04
CA ARG A 86 -21.12 -15.09 -5.65
C ARG A 86 -22.20 -16.15 -5.50
N ASN A 87 -23.39 -15.91 -6.05
CA ASN A 87 -24.49 -16.87 -6.00
C ASN A 87 -24.16 -18.18 -6.74
N ASN A 88 -23.43 -18.10 -7.85
CA ASN A 88 -22.99 -19.28 -8.61
C ASN A 88 -22.00 -20.11 -7.80
N ARG A 89 -21.00 -19.44 -7.20
CA ARG A 89 -20.02 -20.06 -6.31
C ARG A 89 -20.68 -20.71 -5.09
N ASP A 90 -21.65 -20.04 -4.47
CA ASP A 90 -22.35 -20.58 -3.29
C ASP A 90 -23.17 -21.83 -3.66
N ARG A 91 -23.86 -21.82 -4.82
CA ARG A 91 -24.54 -23.01 -5.37
C ARG A 91 -23.59 -24.17 -5.68
N GLU A 92 -22.39 -23.88 -6.17
CA GLU A 92 -21.37 -24.89 -6.45
C GLU A 92 -20.85 -25.51 -5.14
N ILE A 93 -20.57 -24.68 -4.14
CA ILE A 93 -20.17 -25.13 -2.80
C ILE A 93 -21.23 -26.05 -2.20
N GLU A 94 -22.51 -25.67 -2.27
CA GLU A 94 -23.61 -26.49 -1.77
C GLU A 94 -23.72 -27.85 -2.48
N ARG A 95 -23.53 -27.90 -3.81
CA ARG A 95 -23.53 -29.16 -4.56
C ARG A 95 -22.39 -30.08 -4.11
N ARG A 96 -21.19 -29.54 -3.93
CA ARG A 96 -20.02 -30.31 -3.45
C ARG A 96 -20.22 -30.85 -2.04
N ILE A 97 -20.82 -30.06 -1.14
CA ILE A 97 -21.13 -30.50 0.23
C ILE A 97 -22.17 -31.64 0.20
N ARG A 98 -23.23 -31.49 -0.61
CA ARG A 98 -24.29 -32.50 -0.73
C ARG A 98 -23.84 -33.80 -1.36
N GLY A 99 -22.97 -33.76 -2.38
CA GLY A 99 -22.45 -34.96 -3.05
C GLY A 99 -21.40 -35.76 -2.27
N ARG A 100 -21.03 -35.29 -1.07
CA ARG A 100 -20.05 -35.94 -0.18
C ARG A 100 -20.71 -36.66 1.02
N ARG A 101 -22.04 -36.61 1.12
CA ARG A 101 -22.86 -37.43 2.03
C ARG A 101 -23.39 -38.63 1.28
#